data_AF-A0A3M6WCA2-F1
#
_entry.id   AF-A0A3M6WCA2-F1
#
_cell.length_a   1.000
_cell.length_b   1.000
_cell.length_c   1.000
_cell.angle_alpha   90.00
_cell.angle_beta   90.00
_cell.angle_gamma   90.00
#
_symmetry.space_group_name_H-M   'P 1'
#
loop_
_entity.id
_entity.type
_entity.pdbx_description
1 polymer ?
#
loop_
_entity_poly.entity_id
_entity_poly.type
_entity_poly.pdbx_seq_one_letter_code
_entity_poly.pdbx_strand_id
1 'polypeptide(L)'
;MTQALWRCWRSQSVASRAIKRFSTSAVRREIRTIEELPARQYPSFKETSRHDLLALQWPSPPRNILFVRKDDDQAVHEALLEYIRHVRSSYPETNLIFEPHVARQLHEAFDFPCYTIGENEGALPYHDKVDLTSTLGGDGTILHAASLFATARSVPPVLSFSMGTLGFLGEWKFAEYKRAFREVFVSGAPDPLPAQRSNETTCDDGGAGPTSTSSWENMRGKSMGASRNSRILMRNRLRIGLFNSAGERLPHEP
;
A
#
# COMPACT_ATOMS: atom_id res chain seq x y z
N MET A 1 -86.76 -5.68 16.48
CA MET A 1 -85.75 -5.57 17.56
C MET A 1 -85.05 -6.94 17.65
N THR A 2 -83.79 -7.12 17.20
CA THR A 2 -82.51 -6.72 17.84
C THR A 2 -82.35 -7.31 19.26
N GLN A 3 -81.25 -7.89 19.75
CA GLN A 3 -79.88 -8.27 19.29
C GLN A 3 -79.30 -9.18 20.42
N ALA A 4 -78.22 -9.97 20.32
CA ALA A 4 -77.47 -10.62 19.22
C ALA A 4 -76.54 -11.69 19.84
N LEU A 5 -76.21 -12.78 19.12
CA LEU A 5 -75.31 -13.85 19.62
C LEU A 5 -73.83 -13.55 19.33
N TRP A 6 -73.04 -13.33 20.38
CA TRP A 6 -71.59 -13.10 20.26
C TRP A 6 -70.83 -14.42 20.04
N ARG A 7 -70.33 -14.64 18.81
CA ARG A 7 -69.35 -15.69 18.52
C ARG A 7 -67.93 -15.14 18.70
N CYS A 8 -67.19 -15.68 19.68
CA CYS A 8 -65.79 -15.33 19.88
C CYS A 8 -64.89 -15.97 18.81
N TRP A 9 -64.50 -15.20 17.78
CA TRP A 9 -63.46 -15.61 16.84
C TRP A 9 -62.07 -15.40 17.44
N ARG A 10 -61.34 -16.50 17.69
CA ARG A 10 -59.89 -16.44 17.95
C ARG A 10 -59.15 -16.29 16.63
N SER A 11 -58.70 -15.07 16.31
CA SER A 11 -57.75 -14.85 15.22
C SER A 11 -56.41 -15.50 15.57
N GLN A 12 -56.01 -16.53 14.81
CA GLN A 12 -54.65 -17.04 14.88
C GLN A 12 -53.73 -16.11 14.07
N SER A 13 -53.00 -15.26 14.79
CA SER A 13 -51.88 -14.52 14.23
C SER A 13 -50.79 -15.49 13.80
N VAL A 14 -50.70 -15.78 12.51
CA VAL A 14 -49.53 -16.45 11.93
C VAL A 14 -48.39 -15.45 11.92
N ALA A 15 -47.51 -15.54 12.93
CA ALA A 15 -46.33 -14.72 13.02
C ALA A 15 -45.39 -15.03 11.84
N SER A 16 -45.44 -14.18 10.80
CA SER A 16 -44.51 -14.25 9.68
C SER A 16 -43.10 -13.96 10.18
N ARG A 17 -42.31 -15.03 10.30
CA ARG A 17 -40.91 -14.95 10.73
C ARG A 17 -40.14 -14.17 9.66
N ALA A 18 -39.95 -12.87 9.89
CA ALA A 18 -39.19 -12.01 9.00
C ALA A 18 -37.73 -12.50 8.97
N ILE A 19 -37.40 -13.29 7.94
CA ILE A 19 -36.04 -13.71 7.65
C ILE A 19 -35.27 -12.43 7.34
N LYS A 20 -34.40 -12.01 8.27
CA LYS A 20 -33.44 -10.94 8.03
C LYS A 20 -32.53 -11.41 6.90
N ARG A 21 -32.83 -10.98 5.68
CA ARG A 21 -31.96 -11.16 4.52
C ARG A 21 -30.70 -10.35 4.80
N PHE A 22 -29.62 -11.03 5.18
CA PHE A 22 -28.31 -10.42 5.18
C PHE A 22 -28.02 -9.95 3.76
N SER A 23 -27.68 -8.67 3.60
CA SER A 23 -27.24 -8.14 2.32
C SER A 23 -25.85 -8.71 2.03
N THR A 24 -25.79 -9.81 1.30
CA THR A 24 -24.55 -10.27 0.67
C THR A 24 -24.26 -9.32 -0.48
N SER A 25 -23.40 -8.32 -0.24
CA SER A 25 -22.80 -7.56 -1.34
C SER A 25 -22.18 -8.55 -2.31
N ALA A 26 -22.55 -8.47 -3.60
CA ALA A 26 -21.84 -9.23 -4.62
C ALA A 26 -20.35 -8.86 -4.57
N VAL A 27 -19.48 -9.87 -4.67
CA VAL A 27 -18.04 -9.67 -4.72
C VAL A 27 -17.71 -8.86 -5.97
N ARG A 28 -17.25 -7.63 -5.78
CA ARG A 28 -16.82 -6.74 -6.87
C ARG A 28 -15.41 -7.16 -7.32
N ARG A 29 -15.36 -8.08 -8.28
CA ARG A 29 -14.18 -8.46 -9.07
C ARG A 29 -13.75 -7.31 -9.98
N GLU A 30 -13.34 -6.19 -9.37
CA GLU A 30 -13.24 -4.90 -10.04
C GLU A 30 -11.77 -4.49 -10.18
N ILE A 31 -11.23 -4.64 -11.40
CA ILE A 31 -9.96 -4.01 -11.76
C ILE A 31 -10.24 -2.52 -11.99
N ARG A 32 -9.47 -1.66 -11.33
CA ARG A 32 -9.62 -0.19 -11.36
C ARG A 32 -8.38 0.51 -11.88
N THR A 33 -8.54 1.77 -12.29
CA THR A 33 -7.43 2.55 -12.84
C THR A 33 -6.65 3.23 -11.71
N ILE A 34 -5.32 3.16 -11.76
CA ILE A 34 -4.39 3.80 -10.82
C ILE A 34 -4.57 5.33 -10.72
N GLU A 35 -5.21 5.95 -11.70
CA GLU A 35 -5.58 7.37 -11.73
C GLU A 35 -6.54 7.77 -10.59
N GLU A 36 -7.41 6.86 -10.16
CA GLU A 36 -8.35 7.05 -9.04
C GLU A 36 -7.64 7.17 -7.68
N LEU A 37 -6.41 6.68 -7.58
CA LEU A 37 -5.65 6.67 -6.34
C LEU A 37 -5.20 8.07 -5.93
N PRO A 38 -5.03 8.35 -4.63
CA PRO A 38 -4.44 9.61 -4.19
C PRO A 38 -3.00 9.75 -4.73
N ALA A 39 -2.53 10.98 -4.86
CA ALA A 39 -1.16 11.25 -5.28
C ALA A 39 -0.12 10.62 -4.33
N ARG A 40 1.03 10.26 -4.91
CA ARG A 40 2.17 9.65 -4.22
C ARG A 40 2.68 10.52 -3.07
N GLN A 41 3.00 9.85 -1.98
CA GLN A 41 3.76 10.39 -0.86
C GLN A 41 5.25 10.19 -1.10
N TYR A 42 6.01 11.27 -0.94
CA TYR A 42 7.46 11.22 -0.98
C TYR A 42 8.01 11.00 0.43
N PRO A 43 8.72 9.89 0.70
CA PRO A 43 9.41 9.72 1.98
C PRO A 43 10.60 10.67 2.08
N SER A 44 11.00 10.97 3.31
CA SER A 44 12.29 11.60 3.58
C SER A 44 13.34 10.54 3.90
N PHE A 45 14.60 10.85 3.61
CA PHE A 45 15.75 9.99 3.88
C PHE A 45 16.73 10.76 4.77
N LYS A 46 17.10 10.19 5.91
CA LYS A 46 18.04 10.80 6.86
C LYS A 46 19.32 9.98 6.95
N GLU A 47 20.47 10.64 6.93
CA GLU A 47 21.76 9.98 7.17
C GLU A 47 21.80 9.36 8.57
N THR A 48 22.49 8.22 8.70
CA THR A 48 22.69 7.56 9.99
C THR A 48 24.17 7.63 10.39
N SER A 49 24.46 8.04 11.61
CA SER A 49 25.83 8.32 12.09
C SER A 49 26.75 7.09 12.23
N ARG A 50 26.34 5.93 11.72
CA ARG A 50 27.04 4.64 11.89
C ARG A 50 27.11 3.77 10.63
N HIS A 51 26.43 4.14 9.53
CA HIS A 51 26.37 3.35 8.31
C HIS A 51 26.09 4.21 7.07
N ASP A 52 26.57 3.79 5.90
CA ASP A 52 26.30 4.40 4.58
C ASP A 52 24.82 4.30 4.13
N LEU A 53 23.96 3.67 4.93
CA LEU A 53 22.54 3.50 4.65
C LEU A 53 21.73 4.64 5.27
N LEU A 54 20.75 5.12 4.50
CA LEU A 54 19.82 6.16 4.96
C LEU A 54 18.67 5.53 5.74
N ALA A 55 18.11 6.26 6.70
CA ALA A 55 16.87 5.94 7.38
C ALA A 55 15.68 6.45 6.57
N LEU A 56 14.81 5.54 6.12
CA LEU A 56 13.53 5.84 5.48
C LEU A 56 12.55 6.43 6.51
N GLN A 57 11.90 7.55 6.22
CA GLN A 57 10.83 8.09 7.06
C GLN A 57 9.63 8.53 6.24
N TRP A 58 8.49 7.90 6.50
CA TRP A 58 7.21 8.26 5.88
C TRP A 58 6.55 9.44 6.61
N PRO A 59 5.97 10.43 5.90
CA PRO A 59 5.20 11.50 6.52
C PRO A 59 3.87 10.98 7.10
N SER A 60 3.24 10.04 6.41
CA SER A 60 2.09 9.25 6.86
C SER A 60 2.20 7.84 6.27
N PRO A 61 1.42 6.84 6.75
CA PRO A 61 1.50 5.47 6.24
C PRO A 61 1.44 5.41 4.71
N PRO A 62 2.31 4.63 4.05
CA PRO A 62 2.22 4.46 2.59
C PRO A 62 0.92 3.73 2.25
N ARG A 63 0.21 4.23 1.24
CA ARG A 63 -1.12 3.73 0.84
C ARG A 63 -1.03 2.92 -0.44
N ASN A 64 -0.26 3.40 -1.40
CA ASN A 64 -0.26 2.90 -2.77
C ASN A 64 0.95 1.99 -3.02
N ILE A 65 0.73 0.67 -3.08
CA ILE A 65 1.82 -0.31 -3.14
C ILE A 65 1.77 -1.05 -4.47
N LEU A 66 2.85 -0.95 -5.26
CA LEU A 66 3.03 -1.71 -6.48
C LEU A 66 3.68 -3.07 -6.18
N PHE A 67 3.06 -4.16 -6.63
CA PHE A 67 3.64 -5.49 -6.57
C PHE A 67 4.07 -5.93 -7.96
N VAL A 68 5.37 -6.21 -8.11
CA VAL A 68 5.98 -6.74 -9.33
C VAL A 68 6.42 -8.18 -9.04
N ARG A 69 6.17 -9.11 -9.95
CA ARG A 69 6.56 -10.52 -9.80
C ARG A 69 7.39 -11.00 -10.99
N LYS A 70 8.15 -12.07 -10.78
CA LYS A 70 8.66 -12.89 -11.89
C LYS A 70 7.47 -13.56 -12.61
N ASP A 71 7.50 -13.56 -13.93
CA ASP A 71 6.53 -14.25 -14.78
C ASP A 71 6.73 -15.77 -14.82
N ASP A 72 5.68 -16.48 -15.26
CA ASP A 72 5.63 -17.93 -15.50
C ASP A 72 6.17 -18.84 -14.37
N ASP A 73 6.05 -18.37 -13.13
CA ASP A 73 6.50 -19.08 -11.93
C ASP A 73 5.36 -19.25 -10.93
N GLN A 74 4.85 -20.47 -10.82
CA GLN A 74 3.70 -20.81 -9.98
C GLN A 74 3.98 -20.60 -8.48
N ALA A 75 5.21 -20.89 -8.02
CA ALA A 75 5.57 -20.68 -6.62
C ALA A 75 5.57 -19.18 -6.27
N VAL A 76 6.04 -18.33 -7.20
CA VAL A 76 5.97 -16.87 -7.06
C VAL A 76 4.54 -16.36 -7.08
N HIS A 77 3.66 -16.94 -7.90
CA HIS A 77 2.23 -16.59 -7.92
C HIS A 77 1.55 -16.92 -6.58
N GLU A 78 1.78 -18.13 -6.02
CA GLU A 78 1.22 -18.54 -4.74
C GLU A 78 1.74 -17.70 -3.56
N ALA A 79 3.04 -17.38 -3.56
CA ALA A 79 3.64 -16.47 -2.59
C ALA A 79 3.06 -15.05 -2.68
N LEU A 80 2.83 -14.54 -3.89
CA LEU A 80 2.17 -13.25 -4.09
C LEU A 80 0.74 -13.26 -3.52
N LEU A 81 -0.03 -14.34 -3.71
CA LEU A 81 -1.34 -14.51 -3.09
C LEU A 81 -1.27 -14.52 -1.55
N GLU A 82 -0.32 -15.24 -0.94
CA GLU A 82 -0.13 -15.23 0.54
C GLU A 82 0.23 -13.83 1.06
N TYR A 83 1.13 -13.15 0.36
CA TYR A 83 1.60 -11.81 0.73
C TYR A 83 0.49 -10.77 0.63
N ILE A 84 -0.27 -10.75 -0.47
CA ILE A 84 -1.42 -9.86 -0.64
C ILE A 84 -2.46 -10.08 0.47
N ARG A 85 -2.80 -11.34 0.79
CA ARG A 85 -3.75 -11.67 1.87
C ARG A 85 -3.27 -11.14 3.22
N HIS A 86 -1.98 -11.24 3.51
CA HIS A 86 -1.39 -10.67 4.72
C HIS A 86 -1.41 -9.13 4.73
N VAL A 87 -1.04 -8.47 3.63
CA VAL A 87 -1.07 -7.01 3.53
C VAL A 87 -2.50 -6.50 3.70
N ARG A 88 -3.47 -7.06 2.98
CA ARG A 88 -4.89 -6.66 3.08
C ARG A 88 -5.46 -6.86 4.49
N SER A 89 -5.16 -7.98 5.15
CA SER A 89 -5.64 -8.25 6.51
C SER A 89 -4.95 -7.42 7.59
N SER A 90 -3.68 -7.06 7.38
CA SER A 90 -2.88 -6.30 8.36
C SER A 90 -2.96 -4.79 8.18
N TYR A 91 -3.25 -4.30 6.96
CA TYR A 91 -3.22 -2.90 6.56
C TYR A 91 -4.38 -2.61 5.58
N PRO A 92 -5.64 -2.54 6.05
CA PRO A 92 -6.83 -2.46 5.18
C PRO A 92 -6.94 -1.16 4.37
N GLU A 93 -6.19 -0.13 4.71
CA GLU A 93 -6.14 1.16 4.00
C GLU A 93 -5.20 1.15 2.78
N THR A 94 -4.48 0.04 2.51
CA THR A 94 -3.56 -0.02 1.37
C THR A 94 -4.27 -0.36 0.06
N ASN A 95 -3.97 0.42 -0.98
CA ASN A 95 -4.31 0.17 -2.37
C ASN A 95 -3.22 -0.70 -3.00
N LEU A 96 -3.63 -1.83 -3.58
CA LEU A 96 -2.71 -2.81 -4.18
C LEU A 96 -2.72 -2.63 -5.69
N ILE A 97 -1.55 -2.28 -6.23
CA ILE A 97 -1.33 -1.97 -7.65
C ILE A 97 -0.54 -3.12 -8.28
N PHE A 98 -0.94 -3.51 -9.50
CA PHE A 98 -0.31 -4.59 -10.27
C PHE A 98 -0.19 -4.19 -11.73
N GLU A 99 0.72 -4.85 -12.46
CA GLU A 99 0.77 -4.77 -13.92
C GLU A 99 -0.49 -5.40 -14.55
N PRO A 100 -0.96 -4.94 -15.74
CA PRO A 100 -2.27 -5.32 -16.27
C PRO A 100 -2.48 -6.83 -16.46
N HIS A 101 -1.43 -7.57 -16.84
CA HIS A 101 -1.49 -9.03 -16.96
C HIS A 101 -1.65 -9.72 -15.59
N VAL A 102 -0.92 -9.24 -14.58
CA VAL A 102 -0.97 -9.76 -13.20
C VAL A 102 -2.31 -9.43 -12.55
N ALA A 103 -2.84 -8.21 -12.74
CA ALA A 103 -4.18 -7.84 -12.30
C ALA A 103 -5.26 -8.78 -12.87
N ARG A 104 -5.20 -9.07 -14.18
CA ARG A 104 -6.10 -10.01 -14.86
C ARG A 104 -6.04 -11.44 -14.30
N GLN A 105 -4.91 -11.90 -13.78
CA GLN A 105 -4.81 -13.21 -13.10
C GLN A 105 -5.31 -13.18 -11.65
N LEU A 106 -5.09 -12.07 -10.94
CA LEU A 106 -5.33 -11.98 -9.50
C LEU A 106 -6.75 -11.51 -9.12
N HIS A 107 -7.43 -10.75 -9.97
CA HIS A 107 -8.72 -10.13 -9.63
C HIS A 107 -9.84 -11.12 -9.28
N GLU A 108 -9.76 -12.38 -9.70
CA GLU A 108 -10.71 -13.42 -9.33
C GLU A 108 -10.43 -14.04 -7.95
N ALA A 109 -9.21 -13.90 -7.43
CA ALA A 109 -8.76 -14.52 -6.18
C ALA A 109 -9.06 -13.67 -4.92
N PHE A 110 -9.67 -12.50 -5.09
CA PHE A 110 -9.81 -11.47 -4.06
C PHE A 110 -11.17 -10.77 -4.07
N ASP A 111 -11.69 -10.47 -2.87
CA ASP A 111 -12.97 -9.79 -2.68
C ASP A 111 -12.88 -8.25 -2.66
N PHE A 112 -11.76 -7.68 -3.12
CA PHE A 112 -11.46 -6.25 -3.07
C PHE A 112 -10.88 -5.77 -4.41
N PRO A 113 -11.04 -4.48 -4.77
CA PRO A 113 -10.53 -3.96 -6.02
C PRO A 113 -9.00 -3.98 -6.08
N CYS A 114 -8.45 -4.33 -7.23
CA CYS A 114 -7.04 -4.21 -7.54
C CYS A 114 -6.83 -3.11 -8.58
N TYR A 115 -5.73 -2.37 -8.49
CA TYR A 115 -5.47 -1.21 -9.35
C TYR A 115 -4.41 -1.54 -10.40
N THR A 116 -4.56 -0.99 -11.60
CA THR A 116 -3.58 -1.13 -12.68
C THR A 116 -3.54 0.13 -13.56
N ILE A 117 -2.59 0.21 -14.49
CA ILE A 117 -2.55 1.30 -15.48
C ILE A 117 -3.71 1.14 -16.47
N GLY A 118 -4.31 2.26 -16.88
CA GLY A 118 -5.29 2.26 -17.95
C GLY A 118 -4.67 1.89 -19.30
N GLU A 119 -5.50 1.53 -20.27
CA GLU A 119 -5.08 1.13 -21.62
C GLU A 119 -4.58 2.31 -22.48
N ASN A 120 -4.60 3.54 -21.97
CA ASN A 120 -4.06 4.73 -22.65
C ASN A 120 -2.52 4.75 -22.59
N GLU A 121 -1.89 4.47 -23.73
CA GLU A 121 -0.44 4.24 -23.88
C GLU A 121 0.47 5.47 -23.64
N GLY A 122 -0.10 6.67 -23.44
CA GLY A 122 0.64 7.94 -23.47
C GLY A 122 1.45 8.31 -22.22
N ALA A 123 1.16 7.73 -21.06
CA ALA A 123 1.89 8.01 -19.82
C ALA A 123 1.90 6.80 -18.88
N LEU A 124 3.01 6.61 -18.15
CA LEU A 124 3.12 5.63 -17.07
C LEU A 124 2.96 6.33 -15.70
N PRO A 125 1.73 6.47 -15.17
CA PRO A 125 1.44 7.23 -13.95
C PRO A 125 1.95 6.55 -12.66
N TYR A 126 2.64 5.41 -12.76
CA TYR A 126 3.25 4.73 -11.60
C TYR A 126 4.07 5.70 -10.74
N HIS A 127 4.86 6.58 -11.36
CA HIS A 127 5.75 7.50 -10.65
C HIS A 127 5.03 8.56 -9.80
N ASP A 128 3.79 8.92 -10.15
CA ASP A 128 2.95 9.92 -9.47
C ASP A 128 1.97 9.32 -8.47
N LYS A 129 1.82 7.98 -8.46
CA LYS A 129 0.85 7.27 -7.61
C LYS A 129 1.49 6.28 -6.64
N VAL A 130 2.57 5.59 -7.01
CA VAL A 130 3.15 4.50 -6.19
C VAL A 130 4.00 5.06 -5.04
N ASP A 131 3.60 4.79 -3.80
CA ASP A 131 4.36 5.14 -2.60
C ASP A 131 5.56 4.18 -2.42
N LEU A 132 5.30 2.87 -2.52
CA LEU A 132 6.24 1.77 -2.27
C LEU A 132 6.12 0.71 -3.37
N THR A 133 7.24 0.20 -3.87
CA THR A 133 7.28 -0.95 -4.78
C THR A 133 7.79 -2.18 -4.02
N SER A 134 7.17 -3.34 -4.21
CA SER A 134 7.65 -4.62 -3.68
C SER A 134 7.79 -5.65 -4.79
N THR A 135 8.91 -6.37 -4.82
CA THR A 135 9.22 -7.31 -5.91
C THR A 135 9.38 -8.74 -5.39
N LEU A 136 8.79 -9.72 -6.08
CA LEU A 136 8.94 -11.15 -5.77
C LEU A 136 9.61 -11.87 -6.93
N GLY A 137 10.85 -12.34 -6.74
CA GLY A 137 11.59 -13.01 -7.80
C GLY A 137 13.10 -12.99 -7.58
N GLY A 138 13.83 -12.41 -8.54
CA GLY A 138 15.29 -12.24 -8.50
C GLY A 138 15.72 -10.90 -9.10
N ASP A 139 17.02 -10.75 -9.38
CA ASP A 139 17.60 -9.48 -9.84
C ASP A 139 16.93 -8.94 -11.12
N GLY A 140 16.54 -9.81 -12.06
CA GLY A 140 15.78 -9.42 -13.26
C GLY A 140 14.42 -8.80 -12.94
N THR A 141 13.71 -9.28 -11.91
CA THR A 141 12.44 -8.70 -11.44
C THR A 141 12.64 -7.31 -10.83
N ILE A 142 13.78 -7.09 -10.16
CA ILE A 142 14.14 -5.79 -9.59
C ILE A 142 14.51 -4.79 -10.69
N LEU A 143 15.21 -5.24 -11.74
CA LEU A 143 15.50 -4.43 -12.92
C LEU A 143 14.23 -4.09 -13.72
N HIS A 144 13.30 -5.05 -13.88
CA HIS A 144 11.98 -4.79 -14.45
C HIS A 144 11.19 -3.76 -13.64
N ALA A 145 11.10 -3.95 -12.32
CA ALA A 145 10.47 -2.96 -11.43
C ALA A 145 11.12 -1.56 -11.54
N ALA A 146 12.44 -1.47 -11.78
CA ALA A 146 13.14 -0.21 -11.97
C ALA A 146 12.90 0.44 -13.35
N SER A 147 12.58 -0.35 -14.39
CA SER A 147 12.29 0.14 -15.74
C SER A 147 10.90 0.80 -15.82
N LEU A 148 9.93 0.34 -15.02
CA LEU A 148 8.62 0.99 -14.83
C LEU A 148 8.74 2.46 -14.33
N PHE A 149 9.89 2.82 -13.76
CA PHE A 149 10.23 4.17 -13.32
C PHE A 149 11.45 4.73 -14.08
N ALA A 150 11.69 4.33 -15.34
CA ALA A 150 12.83 4.79 -16.14
C ALA A 150 12.87 6.34 -16.28
N THR A 151 11.76 6.94 -16.69
CA THR A 151 11.59 8.39 -16.88
C THR A 151 11.32 9.16 -15.59
N ALA A 152 11.06 8.46 -14.47
CA ALA A 152 10.69 9.09 -13.21
C ALA A 152 11.84 9.91 -12.60
N ARG A 153 11.55 11.16 -12.21
CA ARG A 153 12.50 12.02 -11.48
C ARG A 153 12.98 11.40 -10.16
N SER A 154 12.09 10.64 -9.50
CA SER A 154 12.32 9.95 -8.23
C SER A 154 11.64 8.58 -8.27
N VAL A 155 12.38 7.52 -7.94
CA VAL A 155 11.87 6.14 -7.85
C VAL A 155 11.31 5.91 -6.44
N PRO A 156 10.18 5.22 -6.25
CA PRO A 156 9.74 4.82 -4.90
C PRO A 156 10.74 3.86 -4.25
N PRO A 157 10.79 3.76 -2.91
CA PRO A 157 11.50 2.67 -2.23
C PRO A 157 11.11 1.30 -2.81
N VAL A 158 12.09 0.41 -2.93
CA VAL A 158 11.89 -0.94 -3.47
C VAL A 158 12.19 -1.96 -2.38
N LEU A 159 11.19 -2.78 -2.03
CA LEU A 159 11.30 -3.88 -1.07
C LEU A 159 11.34 -5.23 -1.81
N SER A 160 12.53 -5.79 -1.92
CA SER A 160 12.81 -6.94 -2.78
C SER A 160 12.90 -8.27 -2.03
N PHE A 161 12.07 -9.24 -2.43
CA PHE A 161 12.07 -10.61 -1.94
C PHE A 161 12.67 -11.58 -2.96
N SER A 162 13.71 -12.28 -2.52
CA SER A 162 14.28 -13.43 -3.23
C SER A 162 13.40 -14.67 -3.04
N MET A 163 13.13 -15.35 -4.16
CA MET A 163 12.26 -16.53 -4.23
C MET A 163 12.94 -17.78 -4.83
N GLY A 164 14.28 -17.78 -4.91
CA GLY A 164 15.03 -18.89 -5.51
C GLY A 164 16.53 -18.79 -5.24
N THR A 165 17.32 -18.84 -6.30
CA THR A 165 18.79 -18.68 -6.23
C THR A 165 19.21 -17.35 -5.61
N LEU A 166 20.40 -17.37 -4.99
CA LEU A 166 21.00 -16.20 -4.35
C LEU A 166 21.28 -15.10 -5.39
N GLY A 167 20.48 -14.04 -5.37
CA GLY A 167 20.70 -12.81 -6.15
C GLY A 167 21.55 -11.79 -5.39
N PHE A 168 22.01 -10.75 -6.08
CA PHE A 168 22.85 -9.69 -5.51
C PHE A 168 22.06 -8.45 -5.08
N LEU A 169 20.84 -8.25 -5.62
CA LEU A 169 20.03 -7.06 -5.36
C LEU A 169 18.85 -7.32 -4.41
N GLY A 170 18.47 -8.59 -4.20
CA GLY A 170 17.41 -8.99 -3.28
C GLY A 170 17.92 -9.11 -1.84
N GLU A 171 17.48 -8.21 -0.95
CA GLU A 171 17.94 -8.18 0.44
C GLU A 171 17.26 -9.23 1.34
N TRP A 172 16.00 -9.57 1.07
CA TRP A 172 15.18 -10.40 1.94
C TRP A 172 14.84 -11.76 1.32
N LYS A 173 14.69 -12.79 2.14
CA LYS A 173 14.04 -14.05 1.73
C LYS A 173 12.53 -13.91 1.83
N PHE A 174 11.77 -14.49 0.90
CA PHE A 174 10.31 -14.39 0.96
C PHE A 174 9.71 -14.86 2.30
N ALA A 175 10.27 -15.87 2.97
CA ALA A 175 9.80 -16.32 4.28
C ALA A 175 9.74 -15.22 5.37
N GLU A 176 10.46 -14.11 5.19
CA GLU A 176 10.51 -12.98 6.13
C GLU A 176 9.54 -11.84 5.76
N TYR A 177 8.71 -12.01 4.74
CA TYR A 177 7.91 -10.92 4.14
C TYR A 177 7.06 -10.14 5.15
N LYS A 178 6.43 -10.82 6.12
CA LYS A 178 5.60 -10.22 7.19
C LYS A 178 6.40 -9.22 8.02
N ARG A 179 7.66 -9.56 8.31
CA ARG A 179 8.59 -8.73 9.09
C ARG A 179 9.13 -7.59 8.25
N ALA A 180 9.71 -7.90 7.09
CA ALA A 180 10.35 -6.92 6.22
C ALA A 180 9.35 -5.85 5.74
N PHE A 181 8.15 -6.26 5.34
CA PHE A 181 7.09 -5.32 4.97
C PHE A 181 6.66 -4.47 6.16
N ARG A 182 6.46 -5.04 7.36
CA ARG A 182 6.14 -4.25 8.55
C ARG A 182 7.23 -3.20 8.84
N GLU A 183 8.51 -3.59 8.84
CA GLU A 183 9.61 -2.67 9.11
C GLU A 183 9.57 -1.47 8.14
N VAL A 184 9.44 -1.72 6.83
CA VAL A 184 9.37 -0.65 5.81
C VAL A 184 8.10 0.19 5.94
N PHE A 185 6.95 -0.44 6.19
CA PHE A 185 5.64 0.22 6.24
C PHE A 185 5.47 1.13 7.46
N VAL A 186 6.05 0.77 8.61
CA VAL A 186 6.02 1.58 9.85
C VAL A 186 7.25 2.49 10.01
N SER A 187 8.10 2.60 8.99
CA SER A 187 9.37 3.31 9.07
C SER A 187 9.19 4.82 9.28
N GLY A 188 9.74 5.34 10.38
CA GLY A 188 9.55 6.74 10.78
C GLY A 188 8.23 7.02 11.50
N ALA A 189 7.42 6.00 11.81
CA ALA A 189 6.22 6.17 12.62
C ALA A 189 6.60 6.75 14.00
N PRO A 190 5.84 7.73 14.52
CA PRO A 190 6.08 8.27 15.85
C PRO A 190 5.96 7.17 16.92
N ASP A 191 6.66 7.35 18.04
CA ASP A 191 6.49 6.49 19.20
C ASP A 191 5.02 6.49 19.66
N PRO A 192 4.44 5.33 19.99
CA PRO A 192 3.12 5.28 20.58
C PRO A 192 3.24 5.87 21.98
N LEU A 193 2.92 7.16 22.11
CA LEU A 193 2.86 7.85 23.41
C LEU A 193 2.04 6.99 24.39
N PRO A 194 2.54 6.75 25.62
CA PRO A 194 1.74 6.09 26.63
C PRO A 194 0.47 6.93 26.84
N ALA A 195 -0.68 6.27 26.90
CA ALA A 195 -1.95 6.97 27.07
C ALA A 195 -1.97 7.67 28.43
N GLN A 196 -1.66 8.98 28.45
CA GLN A 196 -1.85 9.80 29.64
C GLN A 196 -3.34 9.77 29.97
N ARG A 197 -3.66 9.17 31.12
CA ARG A 197 -4.90 9.46 31.84
C ARG A 197 -4.79 10.86 32.43
N SER A 198 -4.86 11.90 31.60
CA SER A 198 -5.00 13.28 32.06
C SER A 198 -6.44 13.51 32.50
N ASN A 199 -6.69 13.20 33.77
CA ASN A 199 -7.87 13.66 34.50
C ASN A 199 -7.65 15.13 34.91
N GLU A 200 -7.44 16.01 33.92
CA GLU A 200 -7.11 17.42 34.13
C GLU A 200 -8.00 18.32 33.28
N THR A 201 -8.94 18.97 33.96
CA THR A 201 -9.80 20.02 33.43
C THR A 201 -8.97 21.29 33.23
N THR A 202 -8.69 21.68 32.00
CA THR A 202 -8.25 23.05 31.70
C THR A 202 -8.74 23.54 30.35
N CYS A 203 -8.73 24.86 30.20
CA CYS A 203 -9.54 25.64 29.28
C CYS A 203 -9.14 25.61 27.80
N ASP A 204 -10.14 25.95 26.99
CA ASP A 204 -10.12 26.12 25.54
C ASP A 204 -9.18 27.27 25.13
N ASP A 205 -8.29 27.02 24.15
CA ASP A 205 -7.62 28.07 23.37
C ASP A 205 -7.23 27.51 21.99
N GLY A 206 -7.79 28.09 20.93
CA GLY A 206 -7.85 27.49 19.60
C GLY A 206 -6.55 27.59 18.79
N GLY A 207 -5.66 26.60 18.93
CA GLY A 207 -4.41 26.46 18.16
C GLY A 207 -4.37 25.24 17.23
N ALA A 208 -5.19 25.22 16.18
CA ALA A 208 -5.29 24.07 15.25
C ALA A 208 -4.11 23.97 14.26
N GLY A 209 -2.96 23.50 14.74
CA GLY A 209 -1.91 22.94 13.87
C GLY A 209 -2.24 21.49 13.49
N PRO A 210 -1.96 21.02 12.25
CA PRO A 210 -2.23 19.65 11.85
C PRO A 210 -1.20 18.69 12.48
N THR A 211 -1.53 18.14 13.65
CA THR A 211 -0.67 17.18 14.36
C THR A 211 -0.52 15.89 13.55
N SER A 212 0.71 15.58 13.13
CA SER A 212 1.05 14.40 12.30
C SER A 212 0.73 13.04 12.95
N THR A 213 0.34 13.04 14.23
CA THR A 213 -0.11 11.86 14.97
C THR A 213 -1.40 11.25 14.43
N SER A 214 -2.33 12.04 13.87
CA SER A 214 -3.66 11.57 13.47
C SER A 214 -3.60 10.48 12.39
N SER A 215 -2.71 10.64 11.42
CA SER A 215 -2.56 9.71 10.30
C SER A 215 -2.00 8.33 10.70
N TRP A 216 -1.43 8.21 11.90
CA TRP A 216 -0.91 6.94 12.45
C TRP A 216 -1.87 6.28 13.47
N GLU A 217 -3.05 6.86 13.74
CA GLU A 217 -3.97 6.36 14.79
C GLU A 217 -4.45 4.93 14.54
N ASN A 218 -4.79 4.59 13.28
CA ASN A 218 -5.18 3.23 12.86
C ASN A 218 -4.01 2.21 12.92
N MET A 219 -2.81 2.66 13.29
CA MET A 219 -1.59 1.85 13.41
C MET A 219 -1.03 1.80 14.83
N ARG A 220 -1.80 2.28 15.82
CA ARG A 220 -1.47 2.17 17.25
C ARG A 220 -1.14 0.71 17.61
N GLY A 221 0.01 0.49 18.25
CA GLY A 221 0.54 -0.84 18.58
C GLY A 221 1.35 -1.54 17.48
N LYS A 222 1.38 -1.02 16.23
CA LYS A 222 2.25 -1.51 15.15
C LYS A 222 3.54 -0.71 14.98
N SER A 223 3.55 0.56 15.41
CA SER A 223 4.74 1.42 15.42
C SER A 223 5.92 0.73 16.12
N MET A 224 7.12 0.90 15.55
CA MET A 224 8.37 0.41 16.12
C MET A 224 9.15 1.52 16.85
N GLY A 225 8.60 2.73 16.89
CA GLY A 225 9.19 3.92 17.50
C GLY A 225 10.05 4.75 16.54
N ALA A 226 10.18 6.05 16.81
CA ALA A 226 10.79 7.01 15.89
C ALA A 226 12.30 6.77 15.62
N SER A 227 12.93 5.96 16.47
CA SER A 227 14.33 5.51 16.35
C SER A 227 14.51 4.25 15.50
N ARG A 228 13.44 3.47 15.21
CA ARG A 228 13.51 2.20 14.48
C ARG A 228 13.01 2.35 13.04
N ASN A 229 13.79 3.11 12.27
CA ASN A 229 13.58 3.31 10.84
C ASN A 229 14.18 2.14 10.04
N SER A 230 13.49 1.67 9.00
CA SER A 230 14.09 0.86 7.95
C SER A 230 15.25 1.59 7.31
N ARG A 231 16.34 0.86 7.12
CA ARG A 231 17.53 1.32 6.41
C ARG A 231 17.34 1.05 4.92
N ILE A 232 17.74 1.99 4.09
CA ILE A 232 17.63 1.89 2.64
C ILE A 232 18.93 2.30 1.97
N LEU A 233 19.35 1.51 0.99
CA LEU A 233 20.47 1.84 0.11
C LEU A 233 20.00 2.80 -0.98
N MET A 234 20.43 4.06 -0.93
CA MET A 234 20.14 5.03 -1.99
C MET A 234 21.09 4.80 -3.17
N ARG A 235 20.53 4.44 -4.33
CA ARG A 235 21.30 4.30 -5.59
C ARG A 235 21.07 5.52 -6.48
N ASN A 236 22.07 6.38 -6.59
CA ASN A 236 22.04 7.53 -7.48
C ASN A 236 22.01 7.07 -8.95
N ARG A 237 21.07 7.60 -9.74
CA ARG A 237 21.08 7.44 -11.20
C ARG A 237 22.02 8.48 -11.82
N LEU A 238 22.91 8.04 -12.69
CA LEU A 238 23.71 8.95 -13.52
C LEU A 238 22.77 9.75 -14.42
N ARG A 239 22.92 11.07 -14.43
CA ARG A 239 22.24 11.97 -15.37
C ARG A 239 23.28 12.51 -16.33
N ILE A 240 23.19 12.11 -17.59
CA ILE A 240 24.06 12.62 -18.65
C ILE A 240 23.44 13.91 -19.16
N GLY A 241 24.19 15.00 -19.10
CA GLY A 241 23.88 16.22 -19.84
C GLY A 241 24.61 16.17 -21.17
N LEU A 242 23.88 16.27 -22.28
CA LEU A 242 24.49 16.59 -23.57
C LEU A 242 24.73 18.10 -23.63
N PHE A 243 25.92 18.50 -24.04
CA PHE A 243 26.30 19.89 -24.23
C PHE A 243 26.82 20.06 -25.67
N ASN A 244 26.51 21.19 -26.30
CA ASN A 244 27.09 21.52 -27.59
C ASN A 244 28.55 22.02 -27.43
N SER A 245 29.24 22.26 -28.54
CA SER A 245 30.60 22.79 -28.55
C SER A 245 30.73 24.21 -27.97
N ALA A 246 29.63 24.94 -27.78
CA ALA A 246 29.58 26.24 -27.10
C ALA A 246 29.34 26.11 -25.58
N GLY A 247 29.20 24.88 -25.04
CA GLY A 247 28.95 24.63 -23.62
C GLY A 247 27.48 24.81 -23.19
N GLU A 248 26.57 25.04 -24.14
CA GLU A 248 25.14 25.11 -23.86
C GLU A 248 24.56 23.70 -23.73
N ARG A 249 23.69 23.50 -22.74
CA ARG A 249 23.04 22.19 -22.53
C ARG A 249 22.00 21.96 -23.62
N LEU A 250 22.21 20.94 -24.43
CA LEU A 250 21.25 20.51 -25.45
C LEU A 250 19.96 20.00 -24.78
N PRO A 251 18.79 20.26 -25.36
CA PRO A 251 17.54 19.68 -24.89
C PRO A 251 17.55 18.18 -25.17
N HIS A 252 17.86 17.40 -24.14
CA HIS A 252 17.58 15.97 -24.10
C HIS A 252 16.23 15.81 -23.38
N GLU A 253 15.17 15.49 -24.12
CA GLU A 253 13.92 15.03 -23.52
C GLU A 253 14.18 13.71 -22.75
N PRO A 254 13.63 13.53 -21.54
CA PRO A 254 13.86 12.35 -20.71
C PRO A 254 13.11 11.10 -21.16
#